data_AF-A0A6H1ZPB8-F1
#
_entry.id   AF-A0A6H1ZPB8-F1
#
_cell.length_a   1.000
_cell.length_b   1.000
_cell.length_c   1.000
_cell.angle_alpha   90.00
_cell.angle_beta   90.00
_cell.angle_gamma   90.00
#
_symmetry.space_group_name_H-M   'P 1'
#
loop_
_entity.id
_entity.type
_entity.pdbx_description
1 polymer ?
#
loop_
_entity_poly.entity_id
_entity_poly.type
_entity_poly.pdbx_seq_one_letter_code
_entity_poly.pdbx_strand_id
1 'polypeptide(L)'
;MPAGRPKKILDYKIINDLASIFCTQEEIAHILGVAVDTLQRDKDFSGIYKKGLETAKSSLRRAQYKKAIDDGNPAMQIWLGKQYLGQREPKEYDISQTNWTTQMKIEGLDGSVI
;
A
#
# COMPACT_ATOMS: atom_id res chain seq x y z
N MET A 1 -37.79 -28.82 0.65
CA MET A 1 -36.83 -27.70 0.52
C MET A 1 -35.43 -28.26 0.76
N PRO A 2 -34.45 -28.12 -0.15
CA PRO A 2 -33.10 -28.61 0.13
C PRO A 2 -32.51 -27.80 1.30
N ALA A 3 -32.13 -28.48 2.37
CA ALA A 3 -31.44 -27.87 3.51
C ALA A 3 -30.06 -27.42 3.04
N GLY A 4 -29.77 -26.12 3.18
CA GLY A 4 -28.47 -25.56 2.80
C GLY A 4 -27.32 -26.18 3.62
N ARG A 5 -26.11 -26.17 3.05
CA ARG A 5 -24.88 -26.61 3.75
C ARG A 5 -24.82 -25.96 5.14
N PRO A 6 -24.55 -26.72 6.21
CA PRO A 6 -24.49 -26.18 7.57
C PRO A 6 -23.44 -25.06 7.64
N LYS A 7 -23.79 -23.97 8.33
CA LYS A 7 -22.87 -22.84 8.54
C LYS A 7 -21.72 -23.29 9.43
N LYS A 8 -20.48 -23.15 8.95
CA LYS A 8 -19.28 -23.38 9.75
C LYS A 8 -19.16 -22.24 10.76
N ILE A 9 -18.92 -22.55 12.03
CA ILE A 9 -18.66 -21.54 13.06
C ILE A 9 -17.27 -20.97 12.79
N LEU A 10 -17.19 -19.67 12.52
CA LEU A 10 -15.92 -18.97 12.32
C LEU A 10 -15.39 -18.48 13.67
N ASP A 11 -14.12 -18.75 13.95
CA ASP A 11 -13.47 -18.21 15.14
C ASP A 11 -12.94 -16.81 14.84
N TYR A 12 -13.70 -15.80 15.29
CA TYR A 12 -13.38 -14.39 15.12
C TYR A 12 -12.06 -13.96 15.75
N LYS A 13 -11.62 -14.64 16.83
CA LYS A 13 -10.36 -14.32 17.49
C LYS A 13 -9.18 -14.72 16.60
N ILE A 14 -9.23 -15.93 16.05
CA ILE A 14 -8.19 -16.43 15.13
C ILE A 14 -8.12 -15.53 13.88
N ILE A 15 -9.26 -15.11 13.34
CA ILE A 15 -9.32 -14.20 12.19
C ILE A 15 -8.65 -12.86 12.51
N ASN A 16 -8.94 -12.27 13.68
CA ASN A 16 -8.32 -11.02 14.09
C ASN A 16 -6.80 -11.16 14.26
N ASP A 17 -6.36 -12.26 14.89
CA ASP A 17 -4.94 -12.50 15.15
C ASP A 17 -4.17 -12.72 13.84
N LEU A 18 -4.74 -13.47 12.88
CA LEU A 18 -4.16 -13.63 11.54
C LEU A 18 -4.15 -12.31 10.76
N ALA A 19 -5.24 -11.53 10.80
CA ALA A 19 -5.28 -10.22 10.15
C ALA A 19 -4.25 -9.24 10.76
N SER A 20 -3.93 -9.38 12.04
CA SER A 20 -2.96 -8.53 12.74
C SER A 20 -1.51 -8.71 12.29
N ILE A 21 -1.22 -9.77 11.52
CA ILE A 21 0.09 -10.04 10.91
C ILE A 21 0.08 -9.85 9.38
N PHE A 22 -0.87 -9.06 8.86
CA PHE A 22 -1.07 -8.84 7.40
C PHE A 22 -1.43 -10.09 6.59
N CYS A 23 -1.98 -11.12 7.23
CA CYS A 23 -2.48 -12.29 6.52
C CYS A 23 -3.70 -11.90 5.65
N THR A 24 -3.70 -12.37 4.41
CA THR A 24 -4.76 -12.10 3.42
C THR A 24 -6.01 -12.94 3.70
N GLN A 25 -7.16 -12.53 3.14
CA GLN A 25 -8.40 -13.29 3.28
C GLN A 25 -8.29 -14.71 2.69
N GLU A 26 -7.48 -14.88 1.63
CA GLU A 26 -7.21 -16.17 0.99
C GLU A 26 -6.43 -17.11 1.90
N GLU A 27 -5.38 -16.60 2.53
CA GLU A 27 -4.59 -17.37 3.49
C GLU A 27 -5.41 -17.72 4.74
N ILE A 28 -6.21 -16.78 5.27
CA ILE A 28 -7.12 -17.05 6.39
C ILE A 28 -8.13 -18.14 6.00
N ALA A 29 -8.69 -18.08 4.79
CA ALA A 29 -9.62 -19.08 4.29
C ALA A 29 -8.95 -20.47 4.15
N HIS A 30 -7.71 -20.51 3.67
CA HIS A 30 -6.91 -21.73 3.58
C HIS A 30 -6.65 -22.34 4.98
N ILE A 31 -6.23 -21.53 5.95
CA ILE A 31 -5.97 -21.95 7.33
C ILE A 31 -7.25 -22.49 8.01
N LEU A 32 -8.39 -21.84 7.78
CA LEU A 32 -9.68 -22.25 8.36
C LEU A 32 -10.38 -23.38 7.58
N GLY A 33 -9.82 -23.78 6.43
CA GLY A 33 -10.41 -24.79 5.54
C GLY A 33 -11.81 -24.40 5.08
N VAL A 34 -11.99 -23.15 4.66
CA VAL A 34 -13.25 -22.60 4.11
C VAL A 34 -12.98 -21.90 2.79
N ALA A 35 -14.01 -21.74 1.96
CA ALA A 35 -13.91 -20.90 0.78
C ALA A 35 -13.92 -19.42 1.18
N VAL A 36 -13.19 -18.58 0.43
CA VAL A 36 -13.13 -17.12 0.64
C VAL A 36 -14.53 -16.50 0.60
N ASP A 37 -15.39 -16.97 -0.32
CA ASP A 37 -16.80 -16.53 -0.40
C ASP A 37 -17.58 -16.78 0.90
N THR A 38 -17.24 -17.84 1.63
CA THR A 38 -17.91 -18.15 2.92
C THR A 38 -17.51 -17.13 3.98
N LEU A 39 -16.25 -16.69 3.95
CA LEU A 39 -15.71 -15.65 4.81
C LEU A 39 -16.35 -14.29 4.51
N GLN A 40 -16.45 -13.91 3.23
CA GLN A 40 -17.00 -12.62 2.79
C GLN A 40 -18.51 -12.49 2.98
N ARG A 41 -19.24 -13.61 3.00
CA ARG A 41 -20.68 -13.63 3.31
C ARG A 41 -20.98 -13.36 4.78
N ASP A 42 -20.01 -13.53 5.66
CA ASP A 42 -20.16 -13.24 7.08
C ASP A 42 -20.14 -11.73 7.31
N LYS A 43 -21.14 -11.22 8.05
CA LYS A 43 -21.32 -9.78 8.25
C LYS A 43 -20.25 -9.18 9.17
N ASP A 44 -19.77 -9.96 10.13
CA ASP A 44 -18.83 -9.49 11.15
C ASP A 44 -17.37 -9.61 10.68
N PHE A 45 -17.10 -10.52 9.74
CA PHE A 45 -15.77 -10.75 9.17
C PHE A 45 -15.09 -9.46 8.68
N SER A 46 -15.78 -8.64 7.89
CA SER A 46 -15.20 -7.41 7.33
C SER A 46 -14.73 -6.43 8.42
N GLY A 47 -15.53 -6.29 9.49
CA GLY A 47 -15.19 -5.42 10.62
C GLY A 47 -13.99 -5.93 11.41
N ILE A 48 -13.96 -7.24 11.68
CA ILE A 48 -12.88 -7.88 12.45
C ILE A 48 -11.58 -7.87 11.64
N TYR A 49 -11.64 -8.20 10.36
CA TYR A 49 -10.48 -8.18 9.47
C TYR A 49 -9.87 -6.77 9.38
N LYS A 50 -10.72 -5.74 9.23
CA LYS A 50 -10.26 -4.35 9.22
C LYS A 50 -9.60 -3.95 10.54
N LYS A 51 -10.17 -4.37 11.68
CA LYS A 51 -9.58 -4.12 13.01
C LYS A 51 -8.20 -4.77 13.16
N GLY A 52 -8.05 -6.01 12.69
CA GLY A 52 -6.77 -6.70 12.65
C GLY A 52 -5.76 -5.94 11.80
N LEU A 53 -6.13 -5.52 10.58
CA LEU A 53 -5.25 -4.73 9.71
C LEU A 53 -4.81 -3.39 10.31
N GLU A 54 -5.71 -2.66 11.00
CA GLU A 54 -5.31 -1.42 11.68
C GLU A 54 -4.32 -1.68 12.81
N THR A 55 -4.45 -2.82 13.50
CA THR A 55 -3.48 -3.29 14.50
C THR A 55 -2.13 -3.61 13.85
N ALA A 56 -2.14 -4.33 12.73
CA ALA A 56 -0.94 -4.68 11.95
C ALA A 56 -0.17 -3.42 11.51
N LYS A 57 -0.89 -2.44 10.95
CA LYS A 57 -0.33 -1.14 10.54
C LYS A 57 0.25 -0.37 11.72
N SER A 58 -0.42 -0.40 12.88
CA SER A 58 0.08 0.26 14.10
C SER A 58 1.41 -0.34 14.57
N SER A 59 1.49 -1.68 14.61
CA SER A 59 2.72 -2.41 14.95
C SER A 59 3.84 -2.10 13.96
N LEU A 60 3.55 -2.09 12.65
CA LEU A 60 4.51 -1.74 11.62
C LEU A 60 5.04 -0.31 11.81
N ARG A 61 4.16 0.67 12.01
CA ARG A 61 4.57 2.06 12.26
C ARG A 61 5.49 2.19 13.48
N ARG A 62 5.18 1.47 14.57
CA ARG A 62 6.03 1.46 15.76
C ARG A 62 7.41 0.86 15.46
N ALA A 63 7.46 -0.25 14.73
CA ALA A 63 8.72 -0.89 14.35
C ALA A 63 9.56 0.00 13.42
N GLN A 64 8.93 0.63 12.43
CA GLN A 64 9.57 1.58 11.52
C GLN A 64 10.14 2.79 12.28
N TYR A 65 9.35 3.37 13.20
CA TYR A 65 9.82 4.49 14.02
C TYR A 65 11.01 4.09 14.90
N LYS A 66 10.92 2.94 15.57
CA LYS A 66 12.02 2.40 16.37
C LYS A 66 13.30 2.24 15.56
N LYS A 67 13.21 1.60 14.38
CA LYS A 67 14.33 1.44 13.44
C LYS A 67 14.92 2.76 12.98
N ALA A 68 14.11 3.79 12.79
CA ALA A 68 14.57 5.10 12.36
C ALA A 68 15.32 5.87 13.48
N ILE A 69 14.81 5.80 14.71
CA ILE A 69 15.33 6.57 15.84
C ILE A 69 16.43 5.83 16.59
N ASP A 70 16.17 4.58 17.01
CA ASP A 70 17.08 3.83 17.88
C ASP A 70 18.26 3.23 17.09
N ASP A 71 17.97 2.59 15.95
CA ASP A 71 19.00 1.96 15.11
C ASP A 71 19.64 2.98 14.15
N GLY A 72 19.10 4.19 14.05
CA GLY A 72 19.59 5.24 13.14
C GLY A 72 19.50 4.87 11.66
N ASN A 73 18.55 4.02 11.25
CA ASN A 73 18.49 3.54 9.87
C ASN A 73 18.18 4.70 8.89
N PRO A 74 19.13 5.10 8.01
CA PRO A 74 18.98 6.29 7.18
C PRO A 74 17.88 6.14 6.13
N ALA A 75 17.69 4.93 5.57
CA ALA A 75 16.63 4.67 4.60
C ALA A 75 15.25 4.86 5.23
N MET A 76 15.06 4.41 6.47
CA MET A 76 13.80 4.60 7.20
C MET A 76 13.58 6.06 7.60
N GLN A 77 14.63 6.79 7.98
CA GLN A 77 14.55 8.22 8.26
C GLN A 77 14.13 9.01 7.01
N ILE A 78 14.73 8.72 5.86
CA ILE A 78 14.34 9.31 4.58
C ILE A 78 12.89 8.95 4.26
N TRP A 79 12.51 7.68 4.39
CA TRP A 79 11.14 7.25 4.09
C TRP A 79 10.10 7.96 4.97
N LEU A 80 10.32 8.02 6.29
CA LEU A 80 9.44 8.74 7.22
C LEU A 80 9.46 10.25 6.96
N GLY A 81 10.62 10.82 6.61
CA GLY A 81 10.77 12.21 6.17
C GLY A 81 9.89 12.53 4.97
N LYS A 82 9.87 11.64 3.97
CA LYS A 82 8.99 11.79 2.81
C LYS A 82 7.50 11.65 3.18
N GLN A 83 7.15 10.64 3.98
CA GLN A 83 5.74 10.35 4.31
C GLN A 83 5.10 11.37 5.27
N TYR A 84 5.82 11.81 6.29
CA TYR A 84 5.26 12.62 7.38
C TYR A 84 5.72 14.08 7.36
N LEU A 85 6.89 14.39 6.78
CA LEU A 85 7.45 15.76 6.77
C LEU A 85 7.35 16.42 5.38
N GLY A 86 6.77 15.74 4.40
CA GLY A 86 6.59 16.29 3.04
C GLY A 86 7.90 16.49 2.28
N GLN A 87 8.99 15.83 2.69
CA GLN A 87 10.25 15.87 1.96
C GLN A 87 10.05 15.21 0.58
N ARG A 88 10.51 15.88 -0.48
CA ARG A 88 10.41 15.39 -1.86
C ARG A 88 11.73 15.59 -2.56
N GLU A 89 12.08 14.65 -3.42
CA GLU A 89 13.19 14.84 -4.34
C GLU A 89 12.79 15.85 -5.42
N PRO A 90 13.68 16.77 -5.81
CA PRO A 90 13.44 17.63 -6.95
C PRO A 90 13.25 16.77 -8.21
N LYS A 91 12.29 17.12 -9.05
CA LYS A 91 12.14 16.49 -10.36
C LYS A 91 13.29 16.98 -11.23
N GLU A 92 14.11 16.06 -11.71
CA GLU A 92 15.09 16.36 -12.75
C GLU A 92 14.32 16.63 -14.05
N TYR A 93 14.30 17.88 -14.49
CA TYR A 93 13.82 18.24 -15.82
C TYR A 93 14.99 18.07 -16.78
N ASP A 94 14.85 17.14 -17.72
CA ASP A 94 15.83 17.01 -18.80
C ASP A 94 15.73 18.25 -19.71
N ILE A 95 16.78 19.08 -19.66
CA ILE A 95 16.90 20.35 -20.40
C ILE A 95 17.20 20.12 -21.90
N SER A 96 17.18 18.87 -22.36
CA SER A 96 17.65 18.46 -23.68
C SER A 96 16.80 18.93 -24.89
N GLN A 97 15.66 19.61 -24.68
CA GLN A 97 14.78 20.01 -25.80
C GLN A 97 14.58 21.52 -26.01
N THR A 98 15.22 22.42 -25.25
CA THR A 98 14.92 23.87 -25.38
C THR A 98 15.88 24.66 -26.30
N ASN A 99 16.76 23.98 -27.02
CA ASN A 99 17.85 24.67 -27.72
C ASN A 99 17.58 24.87 -29.22
N TRP A 100 16.71 24.06 -29.86
CA TRP A 100 16.54 24.15 -31.32
C TRP A 100 15.65 25.33 -31.75
N THR A 101 14.54 25.58 -31.05
CA THR A 101 13.61 26.67 -31.39
C THR A 101 14.17 28.06 -31.10
N THR A 102 15.05 28.15 -30.09
CA THR A 102 15.76 29.40 -29.75
C THR A 102 16.84 29.70 -30.80
N GLN A 103 17.55 28.68 -31.30
CA GLN A 103 18.57 28.84 -32.35
C GLN A 103 17.97 29.35 -33.68
N MET A 104 16.83 28.79 -34.12
CA MET A 104 16.20 29.17 -35.39
C MET A 104 15.69 30.61 -35.44
N LYS A 105 15.25 31.18 -34.31
CA LYS A 105 14.83 32.59 -34.24
C LYS A 105 16.00 33.57 -34.28
N ILE A 106 17.17 33.17 -33.81
CA ILE A 106 18.39 33.99 -33.84
C ILE A 106 18.99 34.00 -35.26
N GLU A 107 18.89 32.89 -36.00
CA GLU A 107 19.42 32.75 -37.36
C GLU A 107 18.46 33.25 -38.47
N GLY A 108 17.26 33.70 -38.12
CA GLY A 108 16.34 34.35 -39.07
C GLY A 108 15.84 33.47 -40.20
N LEU A 109 15.91 32.13 -40.07
CA LEU A 109 15.26 31.21 -41.01
C LEU A 109 13.81 30.99 -40.57
N ASP A 110 12.87 31.62 -41.27
CA ASP A 110 11.46 31.29 -41.16
C ASP A 110 11.24 29.88 -41.72
N GLY A 111 10.88 28.94 -40.84
CA GLY A 111 10.48 27.60 -41.22
C GLY A 111 9.14 27.62 -41.96
N SER A 112 9.13 28.15 -43.19
CA SER A 112 8.05 27.92 -44.15
C SER A 112 8.21 26.49 -44.67
N VAL A 113 7.62 25.55 -43.93
CA VAL A 113 7.51 24.15 -44.34
C VAL A 113 6.37 24.07 -45.36
N ILE A 114 6.73 23.66 -46.58
CA ILE A 114 5.82 23.14 -47.62
C ILE A 114 4.88 22.05 -47.09
#